data_AF-J7FSJ1-F1
#
_entry.id   AF-J7FSJ1-F1
#
_cell.length_a   1.000
_cell.length_b   1.000
_cell.length_c   1.000
_cell.angle_alpha   90.00
_cell.angle_beta   90.00
_cell.angle_gamma   90.00
#
_symmetry.space_group_name_H-M   'P 1'
#
loop_
_entity.id
_entity.type
_entity.pdbx_description
1 polymer ?
#
loop_
_entity_poly.entity_id
_entity_poly.type
_entity_poly.pdbx_seq_one_letter_code
_entity_poly.pdbx_strand_id
1 'polypeptide(L)' 'SNVYFYDLTRPKHTCVNKLQGHGYPVIGIAWNHGENLLASSDFGGTVIVWKRAKTS' A
#
# COMPACT_ATOMS: atom_id res chain seq x y z
N SER A 1 8.73 6.33 4.79
CA SER A 1 8.31 6.27 3.38
C SER A 1 6.89 5.72 3.27
N ASN A 2 6.09 6.11 2.27
CA ASN A 2 4.65 5.77 2.23
C ASN A 2 4.32 4.95 0.98
N VAL A 3 3.24 4.16 1.05
CA VAL A 3 2.61 3.51 -0.10
C VAL A 3 1.31 4.25 -0.43
N TYR A 4 1.12 4.64 -1.69
CA TYR A 4 -0.06 5.39 -2.13
C TYR A 4 -0.93 4.53 -3.06
N PHE A 5 -2.23 4.70 -2.93
CA PHE A 5 -3.21 4.13 -3.86
C PHE A 5 -3.81 5.24 -4.70
N TYR A 6 -3.82 5.02 -6.01
CA TYR A 6 -4.42 5.94 -6.95
C TYR A 6 -5.57 5.27 -7.72
N ASP A 7 -6.73 5.94 -7.74
CA ASP A 7 -7.87 5.64 -8.61
C ASP A 7 -7.86 6.63 -9.78
N LEU A 8 -7.40 6.15 -10.93
CA LEU A 8 -7.30 6.97 -12.14
C LEU A 8 -8.66 7.26 -12.79
N THR A 9 -9.73 6.61 -12.34
CA THR A 9 -11.11 6.93 -12.79
C THR A 9 -11.66 8.19 -12.11
N ARG A 10 -10.98 8.70 -11.08
CA ARG A 10 -11.35 9.90 -10.31
C ARG A 10 -10.34 11.03 -10.50
N PRO A 11 -10.29 11.71 -11.68
CA PRO A 11 -9.21 12.62 -12.04
C PRO A 11 -9.01 13.83 -11.10
N LYS A 12 -10.04 14.24 -10.34
CA LYS A 12 -9.91 15.32 -9.32
C LYS A 12 -9.41 14.82 -7.95
N HIS A 13 -9.56 13.53 -7.67
CA HIS A 13 -9.26 12.91 -6.36
C HIS A 13 -8.62 11.54 -6.58
N THR A 14 -7.52 11.51 -7.33
CA THR A 14 -6.89 10.25 -7.73
C THR A 14 -6.28 9.54 -6.54
N CYS A 15 -5.65 10.24 -5.59
CA CYS A 15 -5.12 9.61 -4.39
C CYS A 15 -6.26 9.19 -3.45
N VAL A 16 -6.51 7.88 -3.33
CA VAL A 16 -7.61 7.32 -2.55
C VAL A 16 -7.16 6.70 -1.23
N ASN A 17 -5.86 6.44 -1.07
CA ASN A 17 -5.31 5.96 0.20
C ASN A 17 -3.81 6.25 0.33
N LYS A 18 -3.34 6.30 1.58
CA LYS A 18 -1.95 6.47 1.97
C LYS A 18 -1.66 5.56 3.17
N LEU A 19 -0.83 4.54 2.95
CA LEU A 19 -0.37 3.64 3.99
C LEU A 19 0.95 4.15 4.56
N GLN A 20 1.00 4.30 5.89
CA GLN A 20 2.13 4.86 6.62
C GLN A 20 2.63 3.85 7.65
N GLY A 21 3.94 3.70 7.77
CA GLY A 21 4.56 2.79 8.75
C GLY A 21 6.03 2.51 8.51
N HIS A 22 6.50 2.53 7.25
CA HIS A 22 7.91 2.28 6.93
C HIS A 22 8.82 3.42 7.37
N GLY A 23 9.88 3.07 8.11
CA GLY A 23 10.92 4.00 8.56
C GLY A 23 11.92 4.39 7.47
N TYR A 24 12.08 3.53 6.46
CA TYR A 24 13.02 3.70 5.35
C TYR A 24 12.30 3.77 4.00
N PRO A 25 12.97 4.11 2.88
CA PRO A 25 12.39 4.02 1.54
C PRO A 25 11.78 2.64 1.26
N VAL A 26 10.54 2.60 0.78
CA VAL A 26 9.90 1.37 0.30
C VAL A 26 10.61 0.95 -0.98
N ILE A 27 11.02 -0.31 -1.05
CA ILE A 27 11.80 -0.88 -2.17
C ILE A 27 11.09 -2.04 -2.87
N GLY A 28 10.00 -2.56 -2.29
CA GLY A 28 9.23 -3.66 -2.88
C GLY A 28 7.75 -3.57 -2.53
N ILE A 29 6.92 -4.02 -3.47
CA ILE A 29 5.45 -4.10 -3.35
C ILE A 29 4.98 -5.37 -4.05
N ALA A 30 4.10 -6.14 -3.39
CA ALA A 30 3.47 -7.32 -3.98
C ALA A 30 2.04 -7.53 -3.46
N TRP A 31 1.10 -7.79 -4.37
CA TRP A 31 -0.24 -8.25 -4.04
C TRP A 31 -0.25 -9.76 -3.85
N ASN A 32 -1.08 -10.26 -2.94
CA ASN A 32 -1.43 -11.67 -2.95
C ASN A 32 -2.44 -11.97 -4.08
N HIS A 33 -2.56 -13.24 -4.45
CA HIS A 33 -3.46 -13.67 -5.53
C HIS A 33 -4.94 -13.29 -5.32
N GLY A 34 -5.40 -13.26 -4.05
CA GLY A 34 -6.77 -12.88 -3.70
C GLY A 34 -7.03 -11.38 -3.60
N GLU A 35 -6.03 -10.53 -3.89
CA GLU A 35 -6.12 -9.06 -3.88
C GLU A 35 -6.67 -8.45 -2.58
N ASN A 36 -6.52 -9.17 -1.46
CA ASN A 36 -6.99 -8.76 -0.15
C ASN A 36 -5.85 -8.46 0.82
N LEU A 37 -4.61 -8.78 0.44
CA LEU A 37 -3.39 -8.47 1.16
C LEU A 37 -2.38 -7.80 0.23
N LEU A 38 -1.67 -6.79 0.76
CA LEU A 38 -0.53 -6.15 0.12
C LEU A 38 0.69 -6.31 1.02
N ALA A 39 1.81 -6.78 0.49
CA ALA A 39 3.09 -6.73 1.18
C ALA A 39 3.92 -5.56 0.66
N SER A 40 4.56 -4.82 1.57
CA SER A 40 5.57 -3.82 1.24
C SER A 40 6.83 -4.03 2.07
N SER A 41 8.00 -3.82 1.48
CA SER A 41 9.30 -3.91 2.14
C SER A 41 10.08 -2.61 2.05
N ASP A 42 10.87 -2.28 3.07
CA ASP A 42 11.78 -1.13 3.06
C ASP A 42 13.26 -1.50 3.13
N PHE A 43 14.11 -0.52 2.85
CA PHE A 43 15.58 -0.66 2.89
C PHE A 43 16.13 -1.05 4.27
N GLY A 44 15.37 -0.79 5.35
CA GLY A 44 15.75 -1.17 6.72
C GLY A 44 15.43 -2.63 7.05
N GLY A 45 14.91 -3.41 6.10
CA GLY A 45 14.54 -4.81 6.28
C GLY A 45 13.15 -5.02 6.90
N THR A 46 12.36 -3.97 7.07
CA THR A 46 10.98 -4.11 7.59
C THR A 46 10.05 -4.52 6.46
N VAL A 47 9.20 -5.53 6.73
CA VAL A 47 8.09 -5.93 5.86
C VAL A 47 6.77 -5.67 6.58
N ILE A 48 5.83 -4.99 5.92
CA ILE A 48 4.49 -4.75 6.44
C ILE A 48 3.48 -5.44 5.52
N VAL A 49 2.52 -6.17 6.13
CA VAL A 49 1.38 -6.78 5.43
C VAL A 49 0.12 -5.98 5.75
N TRP A 50 -0.48 -5.40 4.71
CA TRP A 50 -1.69 -4.60 4.79
C TRP A 50 -2.90 -5.44 4.41
N LYS A 51 -4.00 -5.30 5.15
CA LYS A 51 -5.26 -5.98 4.86
C LYS A 51 -6.29 -4.99 4.35
N ARG A 52 -7.01 -5.36 3.29
CA ARG A 52 -8.14 -4.58 2.80
C ARG A 52 -9.23 -4.49 3.87
N ALA A 53 -9.69 -3.27 4.16
CA ALA A 53 -10.83 -3.06 5.05
C ALA A 53 -12.09 -3.69 4.44
N LYS A 54 -12.90 -4.37 5.26
CA LYS A 54 -14.22 -4.86 4.83
C LYS A 54 -15.16 -3.66 4.74
N THR A 55 -15.85 -3.52 3.63
CA THR A 55 -17.04 -2.66 3.55
C THR A 55 -18.15 -3.36 4.34
N SER A 56 -18.63 -2.75 5.43
CA SER A 56 -19.85 -3.18 6.11
C SER A 56 -21.06 -2.58 5.42
#